data_AF-A0AAQ1UL94-F1
#
_entry.id   AF-A0AAQ1UL94-F1
#
_cell.length_a   1.000
_cell.length_b   1.000
_cell.length_c   1.000
_cell.angle_alpha   90.00
_cell.angle_beta   90.00
_cell.angle_gamma   90.00
#
_symmetry.space_group_name_H-M   'P 1'
#
loop_
_entity.id
_entity.type
_entity.pdbx_description
1 polymer ?
#
loop_
_entity_poly.entity_id
_entity_poly.type
_entity_poly.pdbx_seq_one_letter_code
_entity_poly.pdbx_strand_id
1 'polypeptide(L)'
;MKFYDREKELEQLRNSEAQAEKAASFTVLMGRHRIGKTSLILKVLEGRPFAYLFVSRDNEAMLWTRCKENSKTPWTSMSSGGFRGFANCLR
;
A
#
# COMPACT_ATOMS: atom_id res chain seq x y z
N MET A 1 -7.83 16.38 -4.00
CA MET A 1 -9.14 15.68 -4.07
C MET A 1 -9.68 15.57 -2.66
N LYS A 2 -10.89 16.09 -2.38
CA LYS A 2 -11.45 16.04 -1.02
C LYS A 2 -11.86 14.61 -0.70
N PHE A 3 -11.31 14.06 0.39
CA PHE A 3 -11.58 12.69 0.86
C PHE A 3 -12.90 12.74 1.63
N TYR A 4 -14.01 12.36 0.99
CA TYR A 4 -15.33 12.40 1.63
C TYR A 4 -15.65 11.08 2.33
N ASP A 5 -16.19 11.19 3.55
CA ASP A 5 -17.00 10.18 4.24
C ASP A 5 -16.37 8.79 4.43
N ARG A 6 -15.12 8.75 4.93
CA ARG A 6 -14.37 7.51 5.22
C ARG A 6 -13.74 7.47 6.61
N GLU A 7 -14.25 8.28 7.55
CA GLU A 7 -13.67 8.36 8.90
C GLU A 7 -13.75 7.03 9.66
N LYS A 8 -14.88 6.30 9.54
CA LYS A 8 -15.04 4.97 10.16
C LYS A 8 -14.03 3.95 9.62
N GLU A 9 -13.82 3.93 8.31
CA GLU A 9 -12.85 3.00 7.68
C GLU A 9 -11.42 3.34 8.09
N LEU A 10 -11.10 4.65 8.19
CA LEU A 10 -9.80 5.13 8.66
C LEU A 10 -9.56 4.74 10.13
N GLU A 11 -10.58 4.87 10.98
CA GLU A 11 -10.50 4.48 12.40
C GLU A 11 -10.30 2.97 12.54
N GLN A 12 -11.02 2.15 11.77
CA GLN A 12 -10.83 0.71 11.75
C GLN A 12 -9.41 0.32 11.35
N LEU A 13 -8.85 0.95 10.31
CA LEU A 13 -7.48 0.71 9.86
C LEU A 13 -6.44 1.10 10.92
N ARG A 14 -6.63 2.22 11.62
CA ARG A 14 -5.76 2.63 12.75
C ARG A 14 -5.83 1.65 13.92
N ASN A 15 -7.01 1.12 14.21
CA ASN A 15 -7.17 0.12 15.26
C ASN A 15 -6.48 -1.21 14.89
N SER A 16 -6.59 -1.64 13.64
CA SER A 16 -5.86 -2.82 13.14
C SER A 16 -4.34 -2.61 13.20
N GLU A 17 -3.86 -1.41 12.88
CA GLU A 17 -2.44 -1.05 13.01
C GLU A 17 -1.96 -1.11 14.47
N ALA A 18 -2.72 -0.53 15.41
CA ALA A 18 -2.40 -0.61 16.83
C ALA A 18 -2.39 -2.06 17.37
N GLN A 19 -3.20 -2.94 16.78
CA GLN A 19 -3.15 -4.37 17.07
C GLN A 19 -1.92 -5.04 16.43
N ALA A 20 -1.51 -4.60 15.23
CA ALA A 20 -0.32 -5.09 14.53
C ALA A 20 0.97 -4.84 15.33
N GLU A 21 1.05 -3.73 16.08
CA GLU A 21 2.18 -3.44 16.97
C GLU A 21 2.28 -4.41 18.15
N LYS A 22 1.16 -5.02 18.58
CA LYS A 22 1.11 -5.95 19.71
C LYS A 22 1.19 -7.41 19.29
N ALA A 23 0.63 -7.75 18.13
CA ALA A 23 0.58 -9.11 17.60
C ALA A 23 0.61 -9.09 16.07
N ALA A 24 1.13 -10.15 15.45
CA ALA A 24 1.12 -10.28 13.99
C ALA A 24 -0.33 -10.26 13.47
N SER A 25 -0.67 -9.26 12.64
CA SER A 25 -1.99 -9.10 12.05
C SER A 25 -1.89 -8.89 10.54
N PHE A 26 -2.90 -9.37 9.81
CA PHE A 26 -2.98 -9.26 8.35
C PHE A 26 -4.36 -8.71 7.97
N THR A 27 -4.38 -7.53 7.35
CA THR A 27 -5.61 -6.83 6.98
C THR A 27 -5.78 -6.83 5.46
N VAL A 28 -6.93 -7.35 5.00
CA VAL A 28 -7.29 -7.36 3.58
C VAL A 28 -8.36 -6.31 3.31
N LEU A 29 -8.09 -5.41 2.36
CA LEU A 29 -9.04 -4.39 1.93
C LEU A 29 -9.75 -4.81 0.65
N MET A 30 -11.06 -5.05 0.76
CA MET A 30 -11.91 -5.46 -0.35
C MET A 30 -12.83 -4.31 -0.79
N GLY A 31 -13.24 -4.30 -2.06
CA GLY A 31 -14.21 -3.33 -2.59
C GLY A 31 -14.16 -3.16 -4.10
N ARG A 32 -15.10 -2.37 -4.66
CA ARG A 32 -15.24 -2.13 -6.11
C ARG A 32 -13.98 -1.46 -6.69
N HIS A 33 -13.73 -1.69 -7.98
CA HIS A 33 -12.69 -0.97 -8.73
C HIS A 33 -12.95 0.55 -8.66
N ARG A 34 -11.90 1.35 -8.50
CA ARG A 34 -11.93 2.84 -8.38
C ARG A 34 -12.63 3.44 -7.16
N ILE A 35 -12.93 2.65 -6.13
CA ILE A 35 -13.51 3.18 -4.89
C ILE A 35 -12.50 4.01 -4.06
N GLY A 36 -11.20 3.95 -4.38
CA GLY A 36 -10.16 4.73 -3.71
C GLY A 36 -9.39 3.98 -2.61
N LYS A 37 -9.36 2.63 -2.64
CA LYS A 37 -8.64 1.78 -1.67
C LYS A 37 -7.18 2.19 -1.50
N THR A 38 -6.46 2.38 -2.61
CA THR A 38 -5.05 2.80 -2.58
C THR A 38 -4.89 4.17 -1.92
N SER A 39 -5.76 5.13 -2.26
CA SER A 39 -5.74 6.45 -1.67
C SER A 39 -6.06 6.42 -0.16
N LEU A 40 -6.87 5.47 0.30
CA LEU A 40 -7.17 5.26 1.72
C LEU A 40 -5.94 4.77 2.48
N ILE A 41 -5.25 3.75 1.96
CA ILE A 41 -4.02 3.20 2.57
C ILE A 41 -2.94 4.27 2.65
N LEU A 42 -2.71 5.01 1.56
CA LEU A 42 -1.69 6.07 1.52
C LEU A 42 -1.96 7.16 2.56
N LYS A 43 -3.23 7.44 2.86
CA LYS A 43 -3.62 8.43 3.88
C LYS A 43 -3.45 7.91 5.31
N VAL A 44 -3.66 6.61 5.54
CA VAL A 44 -3.40 5.99 6.86
C VAL A 44 -1.90 5.94 7.14
N LEU A 45 -1.11 5.60 6.13
CA LEU A 45 0.35 5.45 6.23
C LEU A 45 1.11 6.78 6.07
N GLU A 46 0.41 7.90 5.90
CA GLU A 46 1.01 9.22 5.75
C GLU A 46 1.82 9.57 7.02
N GLY A 47 3.11 9.82 6.87
CA GLY A 47 4.01 10.15 7.99
C GLY A 47 4.69 8.94 8.67
N ARG A 48 4.48 7.72 8.19
CA ARG A 48 5.17 6.50 8.66
C ARG A 48 6.00 5.86 7.55
N PRO A 49 7.12 5.18 7.85
CA PRO A 49 7.85 4.40 6.85
C PRO A 49 7.05 3.13 6.51
N PHE A 50 6.73 2.94 5.23
CA PHE A 50 6.05 1.75 4.75
C PHE A 50 6.64 1.27 3.43
N ALA A 51 6.53 -0.03 3.16
CA ALA A 51 6.91 -0.64 1.89
C ALA A 51 5.64 -0.92 1.07
N TYR A 52 5.61 -0.45 -0.18
CA TYR A 52 4.52 -0.72 -1.10
C TYR A 52 4.97 -1.69 -2.19
N LEU A 53 4.46 -2.92 -2.15
CA LEU A 53 4.81 -3.97 -3.11
C LEU A 53 3.66 -4.22 -4.09
N PHE A 54 3.93 -4.06 -5.38
CA PHE A 54 3.02 -4.51 -6.43
C PHE A 54 3.31 -5.97 -6.76
N VAL A 55 2.38 -6.85 -6.41
CA VAL A 55 2.48 -8.30 -6.67
C VAL A 55 1.68 -8.62 -7.92
N SER A 56 2.35 -9.08 -8.97
CA SER A 56 1.71 -9.70 -10.14
C SER A 56 1.65 -11.23 -9.96
N ARG A 57 0.97 -11.94 -10.86
CA ARG A 57 0.98 -13.42 -10.89
C ARG A 57 2.33 -13.93 -11.42
N ASP A 58 3.39 -13.64 -10.68
CA ASP A 58 4.76 -14.06 -10.99
C ASP A 58 5.18 -15.20 -10.06
N ASN A 59 6.20 -15.96 -10.47
CA ASN A 59 6.77 -17.03 -9.66
C ASN A 59 7.39 -16.48 -8.35
N GLU A 60 7.35 -17.26 -7.27
CA GLU A 60 7.82 -16.83 -5.94
C GLU A 60 9.26 -16.30 -5.95
N ALA A 61 10.14 -16.96 -6.73
CA ALA A 61 11.54 -16.57 -6.89
C ALA A 61 11.71 -15.14 -7.46
N MET A 62 10.80 -14.71 -8.34
CA MET A 62 10.81 -13.36 -8.90
C MET A 62 10.34 -12.32 -7.87
N LEU A 63 9.34 -12.67 -7.06
CA LEU A 63 8.86 -11.80 -5.96
C LEU A 63 9.95 -11.59 -4.90
N TRP A 64 10.68 -12.64 -4.54
CA TRP A 64 11.79 -12.57 -3.59
C TRP A 64 12.92 -11.66 -4.08
N THR A 65 13.32 -11.82 -5.33
CA THR A 65 14.36 -10.98 -5.95
C THR A 65 13.94 -9.51 -5.94
N ARG A 66 12.69 -9.22 -6.33
CA ARG A 66 12.15 -7.86 -6.33
C ARG A 66 12.04 -7.26 -4.92
N CYS A 67 11.68 -8.07 -3.92
CA CYS A 67 11.64 -7.64 -2.53
C CYS A 67 13.03 -7.24 -2.02
N LYS A 68 14.07 -8.04 -2.32
CA LYS A 68 15.47 -7.73 -2.00
C LYS A 68 16.00 -6.48 -2.69
N GLU A 69 15.55 -6.18 -3.90
CA GLU A 69 15.92 -4.96 -4.61
C GLU A 69 15.36 -3.72 -3.89
N ASN A 70 14.07 -3.79 -3.49
CA ASN A 70 13.38 -2.69 -2.81
C ASN A 70 13.93 -2.41 -1.40
N SER A 71 14.43 -3.43 -0.69
CA SER A 71 15.01 -3.24 0.65
C SER A 71 16.37 -2.52 0.65
N LYS A 72 17.06 -2.47 -0.49
CA LYS A 72 18.36 -1.78 -0.63
C LYS A 72 18.21 -0.28 -0.87
N THR A 73 17.03 0.19 -1.29
CA THR A 73 16.79 1.62 -1.53
C THR A 73 16.46 2.34 -0.23
N PRO A 74 17.01 3.54 0.03
CA PRO A 74 16.63 4.34 1.20
C PRO A 74 15.13 4.66 1.16
N TRP A 75 14.45 4.39 2.28
CA TRP A 75 12.99 4.57 2.48
C TRP A 75 12.48 6.00 2.19
N THR A 76 13.39 6.96 1.99
CA THR A 76 13.13 8.40 1.86
C THR A 76 12.89 8.87 0.41
N SER A 77 13.12 8.05 -0.62
CA SER A 77 13.01 8.50 -2.03
C SER A 77 11.75 8.01 -2.77
N MET A 78 10.62 7.86 -2.08
CA MET A 78 9.33 7.58 -2.72
C MET A 78 8.37 8.77 -2.62
N SER A 79 8.91 9.97 -2.52
CA SER A 79 8.23 11.23 -2.80
C SER A 79 8.68 11.69 -4.19
N SER A 80 7.72 11.93 -5.10
CA SER A 80 7.87 12.50 -6.45
C SER A 80 8.25 11.60 -7.64
N GLY A 81 8.10 10.28 -7.52
CA GLY A 81 7.97 9.39 -8.69
C GLY A 81 6.52 9.33 -9.15
N GLY A 82 6.11 10.21 -10.06
CA GLY A 82 4.74 10.22 -10.60
C GLY A 82 4.24 8.82 -10.98
N PHE A 83 2.97 8.57 -10.64
CA PHE A 83 2.18 7.36 -10.87
C PHE A 83 2.12 6.96 -12.37
N ARG A 84 3.25 6.57 -12.97
CA ARG A 84 3.34 6.04 -14.34
C ARG A 84 3.16 4.53 -14.30
N GLY A 85 2.01 4.07 -13.83
CA GLY A 85 1.75 2.63 -13.65
C GLY A 85 0.41 2.13 -14.17
N PHE A 86 -0.56 3.02 -14.44
CA PHE A 86 -1.88 2.57 -14.88
C PHE A 86 -1.98 2.36 -16.40
N ALA A 87 -1.09 2.94 -17.21
CA ALA A 87 -1.23 2.92 -18.67
C ALA A 87 -0.63 1.69 -19.37
N ASN A 88 0.24 0.90 -18.73
CA ASN A 88 1.01 -0.14 -19.44
C ASN A 88 0.66 -1.58 -19.07
N CYS A 89 -0.44 -1.80 -18.33
CA CYS A 89 -0.93 -3.14 -18.00
C CYS A 89 -2.17 -3.55 -18.83
N LEU A 90 -2.63 -2.68 -19.74
CA LEU A 90 -3.65 -2.96 -20.75
C LEU A 90 -2.94 -3.03 -22.12
N ARG A 91 -2.12 -4.05 -22.31
CA ARG A 91 -1.76 -4.56 -23.63
C ARG A 91 -1.50 -6.05 -23.56
#